data_AF-A0A960TH20-F1
#
_entry.id   AF-A0A960TH20-F1
#
_cell.length_a   1.000
_cell.length_b   1.000
_cell.length_c   1.000
_cell.angle_alpha   90.00
_cell.angle_beta   90.00
_cell.angle_gamma   90.00
#
_symmetry.space_group_name_H-M   'P 1'
#
loop_
_entity.id
_entity.type
_entity.pdbx_description
1 polymer ?
#
loop_
_entity_poly.entity_id
_entity_poly.type
_entity_poly.pdbx_seq_one_letter_code
_entity_poly.pdbx_strand_id
1 'polypeptide(L)'
;FIVADANQAFVLETADRYWVARKVQGYASISNGLTIGSDYDLKSEGLEDRARKAGLLKPGATMDFRGIFSDSFYTRMSACKFRQARSSKLAGEKAESMTARDAMKILRSHGDYDGKENFHPSRPGMKSLCLHASGMTAPSQTTGSMVAQLDKKPIVWLTGTAAPCLSIFKPFYFGHSNLTSPEWTLPAASPDDSLWWLHERMHRAVLSDFMKIAPDIQARRDALEYEFISRLPDDAQSDEAKEQYSNRCLSRSRDMLIQNLERLHIDAKKNRKLFHGSLARPLYSMFWKGFDRKIPQA
;
A
#
# COMPACT_ATOMS: atom_id res chain seq x y z
N PHE A 1 -12.52 1.74 7.33
CA PHE A 1 -12.56 2.72 6.23
C PHE A 1 -11.97 4.04 6.71
N ILE A 2 -11.40 4.79 5.77
CA ILE A 2 -10.98 6.19 5.98
C ILE A 2 -11.86 7.02 5.05
N VAL A 3 -12.56 8.00 5.61
CA VAL A 3 -13.44 8.91 4.85
C VAL A 3 -12.96 10.32 5.15
N ALA A 4 -12.63 11.10 4.12
CA ALA A 4 -12.08 12.43 4.31
C ALA A 4 -12.46 13.37 3.17
N ASP A 5 -12.55 14.65 3.52
CA ASP A 5 -12.60 15.79 2.60
C ASP A 5 -11.49 16.79 2.96
N ALA A 6 -11.52 18.00 2.40
CA ALA A 6 -10.50 19.02 2.64
C ALA A 6 -10.51 19.62 4.06
N ASN A 7 -11.57 19.38 4.85
CA ASN A 7 -11.80 20.01 6.14
C ASN A 7 -11.75 19.01 7.29
N GLN A 8 -12.08 17.74 7.04
CA GLN A 8 -12.19 16.73 8.09
C GLN A 8 -11.97 15.32 7.58
N ALA A 9 -11.59 14.44 8.50
CA ALA A 9 -11.45 13.02 8.27
C ALA A 9 -12.15 12.22 9.38
N PHE A 10 -12.60 11.02 9.02
CA PHE A 10 -13.23 10.05 9.89
C PHE A 10 -12.62 8.67 9.68
N VAL A 11 -12.44 7.95 10.79
CA VAL A 11 -12.28 6.50 10.75
C VAL A 11 -13.67 5.89 10.90
N LEU A 12 -14.08 5.07 9.94
CA LEU A 12 -15.34 4.33 9.96
C LEU A 12 -15.04 2.84 10.07
N GLU A 13 -15.59 2.17 11.07
CA GLU A 13 -15.44 0.73 11.28
C GLU A 13 -16.80 0.03 11.21
N THR A 14 -16.82 -1.17 10.63
CA THR A 14 -18.05 -1.90 10.32
C THR A 14 -17.94 -3.34 10.80
N ALA A 15 -19.05 -3.89 11.29
CA ALA A 15 -19.21 -5.32 11.59
C ALA A 15 -20.60 -5.74 11.13
N ASP A 16 -20.68 -6.51 10.04
CA ASP A 16 -21.95 -6.83 9.35
C ASP A 16 -22.78 -5.55 9.07
N ARG A 17 -23.99 -5.43 9.65
CA ARG A 17 -24.87 -4.25 9.50
C ARG A 17 -24.60 -3.15 10.52
N TYR A 18 -23.66 -3.35 11.44
CA TYR A 18 -23.29 -2.39 12.47
C TYR A 18 -22.12 -1.52 11.99
N TRP A 19 -22.12 -0.25 12.39
CA TRP A 19 -21.00 0.64 12.12
C TRP A 19 -20.85 1.72 13.19
N VAL A 20 -19.62 2.17 13.38
CA VAL A 20 -19.26 3.33 14.18
C VAL A 20 -18.26 4.19 13.42
N ALA A 21 -18.32 5.50 13.60
CA ALA A 21 -17.32 6.41 13.06
C ALA A 21 -16.80 7.36 14.13
N ARG A 22 -15.51 7.64 14.05
CA ARG A 22 -14.81 8.59 14.93
C ARG A 22 -14.12 9.65 14.08
N LYS A 23 -14.36 10.91 14.39
CA LYS A 23 -13.69 12.06 13.79
C LYS A 23 -12.22 12.04 14.16
N VAL A 24 -11.36 12.26 13.18
CA VAL A 24 -9.92 12.32 13.39
C VAL A 24 -9.56 13.66 14.01
N GLN A 25 -8.82 13.60 15.12
CA GLN A 25 -8.23 14.76 15.80
C GLN A 25 -6.71 14.66 15.63
N GLY A 26 -6.11 15.56 14.85
CA GLY A 26 -4.71 15.47 14.43
C GLY A 26 -4.50 14.35 13.40
N TYR A 27 -4.20 13.13 13.86
CA TYR A 27 -3.93 11.98 12.99
C TYR A 27 -4.64 10.72 13.48
N ALA A 28 -4.85 9.77 12.57
CA ALA A 28 -5.36 8.45 12.90
C ALA A 28 -4.67 7.39 12.04
N SER A 29 -4.62 6.17 12.55
CA SER A 29 -4.13 5.03 11.78
C SER A 29 -4.93 3.78 12.09
N ILE A 30 -5.29 3.05 11.03
CA ILE A 30 -6.00 1.79 11.10
C ILE A 30 -5.20 0.67 10.43
N SER A 31 -5.55 -0.56 10.76
CA SER A 31 -5.07 -1.76 10.07
C SER A 31 -6.24 -2.75 9.97
N ASN A 32 -5.97 -4.03 9.74
CA ASN A 32 -7.01 -5.06 9.58
C ASN A 32 -7.76 -5.43 10.88
N GLY A 33 -7.58 -4.67 11.96
CA GLY A 33 -8.28 -4.89 13.23
C GLY A 33 -9.05 -3.65 13.64
N LEU A 34 -10.17 -3.85 14.33
CA LEU A 34 -11.00 -2.78 14.89
C LEU A 34 -10.21 -2.00 15.95
N THR A 35 -10.41 -0.69 15.98
CA THR A 35 -9.71 0.27 16.83
C THR A 35 -10.65 1.15 17.65
N ILE A 36 -11.89 1.37 17.20
CA ILE A 36 -12.87 2.25 17.84
C ILE A 36 -13.61 1.47 18.93
N GLY A 37 -13.51 1.93 20.18
CA GLY A 37 -14.16 1.28 21.32
C GLY A 37 -15.50 1.93 21.63
N SER A 38 -15.58 2.59 22.78
CA SER A 38 -16.71 3.44 23.19
C SER A 38 -16.56 4.90 22.77
N ASP A 39 -15.44 5.27 22.14
CA ASP A 39 -15.03 6.63 21.78
C ASP A 39 -15.48 7.05 20.36
N TYR A 40 -16.62 6.56 19.89
CA TYR A 40 -17.19 6.94 18.60
C TYR A 40 -18.04 8.22 18.66
N ASP A 41 -18.05 8.98 17.57
CA ASP A 41 -18.88 10.17 17.41
C ASP A 41 -20.21 9.86 16.70
N LEU A 42 -20.20 8.87 15.81
CA LEU A 42 -21.36 8.45 15.02
C LEU A 42 -21.52 6.93 15.10
N LYS A 43 -22.75 6.44 14.96
CA LYS A 43 -23.08 5.01 15.00
C LYS A 43 -24.31 4.69 14.15
N SER A 44 -24.43 3.42 13.77
CA SER A 44 -25.64 2.87 13.16
C SER A 44 -26.85 2.99 14.09
N GLU A 45 -28.04 3.20 13.51
CA GLU A 45 -29.29 3.27 14.26
C GLU A 45 -29.55 2.00 15.09
N GLY A 46 -29.93 2.21 16.35
CA GLY A 46 -30.24 1.13 17.30
C GLY A 46 -29.06 0.19 17.60
N LEU A 47 -27.81 0.64 17.44
CA LEU A 47 -26.60 -0.17 17.64
C LEU A 47 -26.65 -0.98 18.94
N GLU A 48 -26.88 -0.31 20.07
CA GLU A 48 -26.90 -0.95 21.39
C GLU A 48 -28.05 -1.95 21.53
N ASP A 49 -29.27 -1.56 21.18
CA ASP A 49 -30.45 -2.42 21.32
C ASP A 49 -30.38 -3.65 20.43
N ARG A 50 -29.90 -3.48 19.19
CA ARG A 50 -29.71 -4.58 18.25
C ARG A 50 -28.57 -5.51 18.68
N ALA A 51 -27.47 -4.97 19.21
CA ALA A 51 -26.38 -5.77 19.77
C ALA A 51 -26.86 -6.57 21.01
N ARG A 52 -27.67 -5.97 21.89
CA ARG A 52 -28.30 -6.65 23.03
C ARG A 52 -29.24 -7.76 22.57
N LYS A 53 -30.13 -7.47 21.63
CA LYS A 53 -31.08 -8.44 21.06
C LYS A 53 -30.36 -9.61 20.39
N ALA A 54 -29.20 -9.38 19.78
CA ALA A 54 -28.36 -10.41 19.19
C ALA A 54 -27.51 -11.19 20.22
N GLY A 55 -27.59 -10.86 21.52
CA GLY A 55 -26.81 -11.50 22.58
C GLY A 55 -25.33 -11.10 22.61
N LEU A 56 -24.94 -10.07 21.85
CA LEU A 56 -23.55 -9.58 21.75
C LEU A 56 -23.19 -8.61 22.88
N LEU A 57 -24.18 -7.91 23.43
CA LEU A 57 -24.02 -6.95 24.52
C LEU A 57 -24.88 -7.34 25.74
N LYS A 58 -24.25 -7.54 26.89
CA LYS A 58 -24.94 -7.88 28.16
C LYS A 58 -25.82 -6.74 28.65
N PRO A 59 -27.01 -6.99 29.24
CA PRO A 59 -27.85 -5.95 29.84
C PRO A 59 -27.06 -5.03 30.79
N GLY A 60 -27.28 -3.72 30.69
CA GLY A 60 -26.60 -2.71 31.51
C GLY A 60 -25.14 -2.41 31.14
N ALA A 61 -24.48 -3.24 30.31
CA ALA A 61 -23.10 -2.97 29.88
C ALA A 61 -23.03 -1.81 28.87
N THR A 62 -21.96 -1.01 28.95
CA THR A 62 -21.64 0.05 27.98
C THR A 62 -21.21 -0.56 26.65
N MET A 63 -21.57 0.09 25.54
CA MET A 63 -21.17 -0.33 24.21
C MET A 63 -19.69 -0.03 23.95
N ASP A 64 -18.91 -1.09 23.70
CA ASP A 64 -17.52 -1.02 23.23
C ASP A 64 -17.45 -1.76 21.89
N PHE A 65 -17.44 -1.02 20.77
CA PHE A 65 -17.58 -1.61 19.44
C PHE A 65 -16.45 -2.59 19.12
N ARG A 66 -15.20 -2.16 19.33
CA ARG A 66 -14.04 -3.03 19.24
C ARG A 66 -14.14 -4.20 20.22
N GLY A 67 -14.50 -3.96 21.48
CA GLY A 67 -14.60 -5.02 22.50
C GLY A 67 -15.59 -6.13 22.14
N ILE A 68 -16.69 -5.77 21.48
CA ILE A 68 -17.78 -6.69 21.12
C ILE A 68 -17.51 -7.42 19.80
N PHE A 69 -17.03 -6.70 18.79
CA PHE A 69 -16.91 -7.23 17.42
C PHE A 69 -15.49 -7.68 17.04
N SER A 70 -14.47 -7.45 17.88
CA SER A 70 -13.12 -7.91 17.57
C SER A 70 -12.96 -9.40 17.80
N ASP A 71 -12.54 -10.11 16.75
CA ASP A 71 -12.00 -11.44 16.90
C ASP A 71 -10.53 -11.38 17.35
N SER A 72 -10.28 -11.81 18.60
CA SER A 72 -8.96 -11.87 19.20
C SER A 72 -7.98 -12.81 18.47
N PHE A 73 -8.49 -13.83 17.78
CA PHE A 73 -7.69 -14.80 17.02
C PHE A 73 -7.20 -14.18 15.70
N TYR A 74 -8.10 -13.57 14.94
CA TYR A 74 -7.78 -12.90 13.67
C TYR A 74 -6.86 -11.67 13.85
N THR A 75 -7.07 -10.89 14.91
CA THR A 75 -6.25 -9.71 15.21
C THR A 75 -4.83 -10.06 15.65
N ARG A 76 -4.61 -11.24 16.25
CA ARG A 76 -3.26 -11.71 16.63
C ARG A 76 -2.50 -12.30 15.45
N MET A 77 -3.17 -13.04 14.55
CA MET A 77 -2.52 -13.65 13.37
C MET A 77 -2.17 -12.64 12.25
N SER A 78 -2.95 -11.56 12.11
CA SER A 78 -2.74 -10.56 11.03
C SER A 78 -1.61 -9.55 11.31
N ALA A 79 -0.97 -9.63 12.48
CA ALA A 79 0.00 -8.65 12.98
C ALA A 79 -0.48 -7.18 12.88
N CYS A 80 -1.80 -6.96 12.82
CA CYS A 80 -2.41 -5.66 12.56
C CYS A 80 -2.06 -4.64 13.65
N LYS A 81 -1.93 -5.09 14.91
CA LYS A 81 -1.50 -4.25 16.04
C LYS A 81 -0.08 -3.70 15.84
N PHE A 82 0.87 -4.50 15.35
CA PHE A 82 2.24 -4.03 15.09
C PHE A 82 2.26 -3.02 13.95
N ARG A 83 1.56 -3.32 12.85
CA ARG A 83 1.48 -2.39 11.70
C ARG A 83 0.83 -1.07 12.11
N GLN A 84 -0.31 -1.14 12.81
CA GLN A 84 -1.04 0.03 13.28
C GLN A 84 -0.24 0.86 14.28
N ALA A 85 0.45 0.24 15.23
CA ALA A 85 1.32 0.95 16.16
C ALA A 85 2.46 1.67 15.43
N ARG A 86 3.08 1.02 14.43
CA ARG A 86 4.16 1.61 13.66
C ARG A 86 3.69 2.77 12.79
N SER A 87 2.61 2.59 12.02
CA SER A 87 2.06 3.67 11.20
C SER A 87 1.56 4.84 12.06
N SER A 88 0.96 4.56 13.23
CA SER A 88 0.54 5.60 14.18
C SER A 88 1.73 6.38 14.72
N LYS A 89 2.83 5.71 15.10
CA LYS A 89 4.04 6.38 15.58
C LYS A 89 4.62 7.31 14.51
N LEU A 90 4.85 6.78 13.30
CA LEU A 90 5.45 7.56 12.22
C LEU A 90 4.54 8.71 11.76
N ALA A 91 3.22 8.51 11.78
CA ALA A 91 2.27 9.57 11.48
C ALA A 91 2.25 10.65 12.57
N GLY A 92 2.31 10.25 13.84
CA GLY A 92 2.37 11.18 14.98
C GLY A 92 3.61 12.07 14.96
N GLU A 93 4.78 11.52 14.61
CA GLU A 93 6.04 12.28 14.43
C GLU A 93 5.94 13.36 13.34
N LYS A 94 4.94 13.27 12.46
CA LYS A 94 4.69 14.19 11.34
C LYS A 94 3.31 14.85 11.41
N ALA A 95 2.58 14.74 12.51
CA ALA A 95 1.17 15.13 12.56
C ALA A 95 0.91 16.59 12.11
N GLU A 96 1.81 17.50 12.43
CA GLU A 96 1.69 18.93 12.11
C GLU A 96 2.35 19.34 10.78
N SER A 97 3.14 18.46 10.17
CA SER A 97 3.97 18.78 8.98
C SER A 97 3.93 17.70 7.90
N MET A 98 2.91 16.84 7.94
CA MET A 98 2.80 15.69 7.04
C MET A 98 2.74 16.16 5.59
N THR A 99 3.73 15.77 4.80
CA THR A 99 3.69 15.94 3.35
C THR A 99 3.28 14.64 2.66
N ALA A 100 2.87 14.71 1.39
CA ALA A 100 2.65 13.52 0.58
C ALA A 100 3.91 12.63 0.53
N ARG A 101 5.11 13.23 0.46
CA ARG A 101 6.38 12.52 0.46
C ARG A 101 6.62 11.78 1.78
N ASP A 102 6.24 12.36 2.92
CA ASP A 102 6.33 11.68 4.21
C ASP A 102 5.36 10.51 4.31
N ALA A 103 4.12 10.68 3.85
CA ALA A 103 3.15 9.58 3.77
C ALA A 103 3.66 8.43 2.88
N MET A 104 4.26 8.74 1.71
CA MET A 104 4.89 7.73 0.85
C MET A 104 6.02 6.98 1.57
N LYS A 105 6.88 7.68 2.33
CA LYS A 105 7.94 7.06 3.14
C LYS A 105 7.37 6.15 4.22
N ILE A 106 6.27 6.53 4.88
CA ILE A 106 5.59 5.68 5.87
C ILE A 106 5.13 4.37 5.21
N LEU A 107 4.49 4.44 4.04
CA LEU A 107 4.03 3.25 3.31
C LEU A 107 5.18 2.33 2.87
N ARG A 108 6.41 2.85 2.76
CA ARG A 108 7.63 2.09 2.43
C ARG A 108 8.25 1.39 3.63
N SER A 109 7.79 1.66 4.85
CA SER A 109 8.47 1.17 6.05
C SER A 109 8.42 -0.35 6.19
N HIS A 110 9.59 -0.95 6.45
CA HIS A 110 9.73 -2.33 6.88
C HIS A 110 9.81 -2.48 8.41
N GLY A 111 9.46 -1.41 9.15
CA GLY A 111 9.48 -1.37 10.61
C GLY A 111 10.90 -1.23 11.15
N ASP A 112 11.25 -2.03 12.16
CA ASP A 112 12.58 -1.96 12.80
C ASP A 112 13.72 -2.48 11.93
N TYR A 113 13.44 -2.80 10.66
CA TYR A 113 14.42 -3.30 9.71
C TYR A 113 14.90 -2.23 8.72
N ASP A 114 14.22 -1.08 8.66
CA ASP A 114 14.64 0.01 7.80
C ASP A 114 16.08 0.45 8.15
N GLY A 115 16.95 0.56 7.15
CA GLY A 115 18.34 0.99 7.30
C GLY A 115 19.31 -0.06 7.89
N LYS A 116 18.88 -1.30 8.16
CA LYS A 116 19.78 -2.34 8.68
C LYS A 116 20.65 -2.97 7.59
N GLU A 117 21.95 -3.09 7.83
CA GLU A 117 22.94 -3.67 6.90
C GLU A 117 22.61 -5.12 6.49
N ASN A 118 21.97 -5.88 7.38
CA ASN A 118 21.53 -7.25 7.13
C ASN A 118 20.01 -7.33 6.90
N PHE A 119 19.38 -6.31 6.32
CA PHE A 119 17.96 -6.40 5.99
C PHE A 119 17.70 -7.47 4.90
N HIS A 120 16.54 -8.11 4.96
CA HIS A 120 15.99 -8.86 3.85
C HIS A 120 14.47 -8.75 3.92
N PRO A 121 13.76 -8.59 2.78
CA PRO A 121 12.30 -8.40 2.75
C PRO A 121 11.51 -9.51 3.42
N SER A 122 12.09 -10.70 3.59
CA SER A 122 11.48 -11.82 4.30
C SER A 122 11.56 -11.78 5.83
N ARG A 123 12.34 -10.86 6.43
CA ARG A 123 12.54 -10.79 7.89
C ARG A 123 11.38 -10.15 8.66
N PRO A 124 10.73 -9.08 8.16
CA PRO A 124 9.62 -8.45 8.88
C PRO A 124 8.38 -9.34 9.04
N GLY A 125 8.16 -10.30 8.14
CA GLY A 125 6.91 -11.06 8.07
C GLY A 125 5.71 -10.13 7.89
N MET A 126 4.57 -10.46 8.52
CA MET A 126 3.33 -9.66 8.44
C MET A 126 3.38 -8.31 9.18
N LYS A 127 4.52 -7.93 9.79
CA LYS A 127 4.63 -6.77 10.69
C LYS A 127 5.04 -5.46 9.98
N SER A 128 5.45 -5.51 8.71
CA SER A 128 5.83 -4.30 7.95
C SER A 128 4.64 -3.62 7.26
N LEU A 129 4.78 -2.33 6.97
CA LEU A 129 3.83 -1.58 6.13
C LEU A 129 4.06 -1.90 4.66
N CYS A 130 5.32 -1.88 4.21
CA CYS A 130 5.74 -2.46 2.95
C CYS A 130 5.88 -3.98 3.13
N LEU A 131 4.82 -4.72 2.82
CA LEU A 131 4.75 -6.14 3.02
C LEU A 131 5.33 -6.90 1.83
N HIS A 132 6.25 -7.82 2.10
CA HIS A 132 6.80 -8.76 1.12
C HIS A 132 6.43 -10.19 1.48
N ALA A 133 5.90 -10.93 0.52
CA ALA A 133 5.56 -12.33 0.72
C ALA A 133 6.83 -13.13 1.07
N SER A 134 6.74 -13.92 2.14
CA SER A 134 7.93 -14.51 2.78
C SER A 134 7.78 -15.88 3.42
N GLY A 135 6.67 -16.57 3.19
CA GLY A 135 6.46 -17.95 3.62
C GLY A 135 5.02 -18.20 4.00
N MET A 136 4.75 -19.37 4.59
CA MET A 136 3.40 -19.75 5.04
C MET A 136 2.82 -18.79 6.09
N THR A 137 3.67 -18.22 6.94
CA THR A 137 3.25 -17.28 8.00
C THR A 137 3.16 -15.83 7.52
N ALA A 138 3.64 -15.53 6.32
CA ALA A 138 3.54 -14.23 5.68
C ALA A 138 3.33 -14.37 4.17
N PRO A 139 2.17 -14.91 3.73
CA PRO A 139 1.93 -15.22 2.32
C PRO A 139 1.48 -14.01 1.49
N SER A 140 1.23 -12.87 2.12
CA SER A 140 0.68 -11.67 1.48
C SER A 140 1.78 -10.67 1.09
N GLN A 141 1.45 -9.77 0.17
CA GLN A 141 2.33 -8.70 -0.33
C GLN A 141 1.51 -7.43 -0.53
N THR A 142 2.14 -6.26 -0.36
CA THR A 142 1.57 -4.98 -0.79
C THR A 142 1.51 -4.94 -2.33
N THR A 143 0.33 -4.94 -2.93
CA THR A 143 0.13 -4.99 -4.39
C THR A 143 -0.02 -3.63 -5.06
N GLY A 144 -0.22 -2.58 -4.25
CA GLY A 144 -0.39 -1.20 -4.66
C GLY A 144 -0.37 -0.29 -3.44
N SER A 145 -0.15 1.01 -3.66
CA SER A 145 -0.16 2.01 -2.60
C SER A 145 -0.73 3.32 -3.11
N MET A 146 -1.41 4.04 -2.21
CA MET A 146 -2.12 5.27 -2.49
C MET A 146 -1.85 6.30 -1.38
N VAL A 147 -1.60 7.55 -1.78
CA VAL A 147 -1.62 8.72 -0.89
C VAL A 147 -2.56 9.74 -1.51
N ALA A 148 -3.62 10.13 -0.79
CA ALA A 148 -4.53 11.18 -1.23
C ALA A 148 -4.25 12.44 -0.41
N GLN A 149 -3.86 13.51 -1.09
CA GLN A 149 -3.70 14.84 -0.52
C GLN A 149 -4.94 15.65 -0.90
N LEU A 150 -5.76 16.01 0.07
CA LEU A 150 -7.11 16.55 -0.12
C LEU A 150 -7.16 18.07 0.13
N ASP A 151 -6.30 18.84 -0.53
CA ASP A 151 -6.38 20.31 -0.47
C ASP A 151 -7.45 20.84 -1.44
N LYS A 152 -7.48 22.16 -1.73
CA LYS A 152 -8.45 22.77 -2.68
C LYS A 152 -8.52 22.05 -4.03
N LYS A 153 -7.39 21.53 -4.51
CA LYS A 153 -7.32 20.64 -5.68
C LYS A 153 -6.64 19.33 -5.26
N PRO A 154 -7.42 18.27 -5.04
CA PRO A 154 -6.88 17.01 -4.56
C PRO A 154 -5.89 16.37 -5.54
N ILE A 155 -4.81 15.82 -5.00
CA ILE A 155 -3.84 15.01 -5.74
C ILE A 155 -3.85 13.60 -5.16
N VAL A 156 -4.08 12.61 -6.01
CA VAL A 156 -4.03 11.19 -5.65
C VAL A 156 -2.76 10.59 -6.23
N TRP A 157 -1.87 10.15 -5.35
CA TRP A 157 -0.62 9.51 -5.72
C TRP A 157 -0.80 8.00 -5.74
N LEU A 158 -0.58 7.35 -6.88
CA LEU A 158 -0.78 5.92 -7.05
C LEU A 158 0.48 5.24 -7.56
N THR A 159 0.89 4.14 -6.91
CA THR A 159 1.98 3.31 -7.44
C THR A 159 1.54 2.51 -8.66
N GLY A 160 0.35 1.93 -8.62
CA GLY A 160 -0.13 0.99 -9.65
C GLY A 160 0.71 -0.30 -9.75
N THR A 161 1.58 -0.55 -8.77
CA THR A 161 2.58 -1.62 -8.74
C THR A 161 2.85 -2.05 -7.29
N ALA A 162 3.34 -3.29 -7.12
CA ALA A 162 3.58 -3.90 -5.82
C ALA A 162 4.82 -3.35 -5.10
N ALA A 163 4.87 -3.50 -3.77
CA ALA A 163 5.98 -3.11 -2.89
C ALA A 163 6.43 -1.64 -3.07
N PRO A 164 5.83 -0.68 -2.33
CA PRO A 164 6.15 0.75 -2.48
C PRO A 164 7.63 1.10 -2.25
N CYS A 165 8.39 0.22 -1.59
CA CYS A 165 9.84 0.34 -1.43
C CYS A 165 10.65 0.09 -2.72
N LEU A 166 9.99 -0.25 -3.84
CA LEU A 166 10.53 -0.34 -5.19
C LEU A 166 9.63 0.36 -6.23
N SER A 167 8.37 0.68 -5.88
CA SER A 167 7.44 1.40 -6.77
C SER A 167 7.61 2.91 -6.76
N ILE A 168 7.22 3.56 -7.87
CA ILE A 168 7.13 5.01 -8.01
C ILE A 168 5.67 5.45 -7.80
N PHE A 169 5.42 6.44 -6.95
CA PHE A 169 4.15 7.15 -6.84
C PHE A 169 4.04 8.18 -7.98
N LYS A 170 2.96 8.08 -8.77
CA LYS A 170 2.63 9.08 -9.80
C LYS A 170 1.42 9.91 -9.37
N PRO A 171 1.39 11.23 -9.64
CA PRO A 171 0.27 12.09 -9.30
C PRO A 171 -0.88 11.91 -10.30
N PHE A 172 -2.10 11.96 -9.79
CA PHE A 172 -3.35 11.95 -10.54
C PHE A 172 -4.31 12.98 -9.96
N TYR A 173 -5.20 13.46 -10.81
CA TYR A 173 -6.24 14.43 -10.47
C TYR A 173 -7.60 13.86 -10.86
N PHE A 174 -8.65 14.32 -10.20
CA PHE A 174 -10.02 13.92 -10.53
C PHE A 174 -10.49 14.53 -11.85
N GLY A 175 -11.43 13.86 -12.52
CA GLY A 175 -12.02 14.33 -13.78
C GLY A 175 -11.22 14.00 -15.04
N HIS A 176 -10.08 13.30 -14.90
CA HIS A 176 -9.21 12.95 -16.02
C HIS A 176 -9.38 11.50 -16.49
N SER A 177 -8.96 11.24 -17.72
CA SER A 177 -9.11 9.96 -18.43
C SER A 177 -7.80 9.16 -18.54
N ASN A 178 -6.70 9.63 -17.92
CA ASN A 178 -5.37 9.00 -17.97
C ASN A 178 -5.40 7.48 -17.75
N LEU A 179 -6.14 7.04 -16.74
CA LEU A 179 -6.20 5.63 -16.32
C LEU A 179 -7.14 4.77 -17.18
N THR A 180 -7.97 5.41 -18.01
CA THR A 180 -8.87 4.76 -18.96
C THR A 180 -8.34 4.80 -20.39
N SER A 181 -7.16 5.38 -20.61
CA SER A 181 -6.55 5.41 -21.94
C SER A 181 -6.27 3.99 -22.45
N PRO A 182 -6.63 3.67 -23.71
CA PRO A 182 -6.40 2.35 -24.29
C PRO A 182 -4.91 2.02 -24.50
N GLU A 183 -4.02 3.00 -24.34
CA GLU A 183 -2.56 2.80 -24.39
C GLU A 183 -2.02 1.97 -23.21
N TRP A 184 -2.79 1.86 -22.12
CA TRP A 184 -2.42 1.11 -20.94
C TRP A 184 -3.08 -0.27 -20.91
N THR A 185 -2.27 -1.31 -21.02
CA THR A 185 -2.72 -2.69 -20.80
C THR A 185 -3.14 -2.86 -19.34
N LEU A 186 -4.40 -3.26 -19.13
CA LEU A 186 -4.88 -3.66 -17.81
C LEU A 186 -4.29 -5.02 -17.42
N PRO A 187 -3.88 -5.22 -16.16
CA PRO A 187 -3.28 -6.47 -15.74
C PRO A 187 -4.29 -7.62 -15.76
N ALA A 188 -3.93 -8.71 -16.42
CA ALA A 188 -4.64 -9.97 -16.42
C ALA A 188 -4.20 -10.88 -15.26
N ALA A 189 -4.89 -12.02 -15.11
CA ALA A 189 -4.52 -13.04 -14.12
C ALA A 189 -3.20 -13.76 -14.46
N SER A 190 -2.81 -13.79 -15.73
CA SER A 190 -1.55 -14.31 -16.23
C SER A 190 -0.58 -13.17 -16.60
N PRO A 191 0.75 -13.43 -16.69
CA PRO A 191 1.72 -12.39 -17.00
C PRO A 191 1.50 -11.80 -18.39
N ASP A 192 1.51 -10.47 -18.46
CA ASP A 192 1.32 -9.68 -19.68
C ASP A 192 2.27 -8.46 -19.71
N ASP A 193 2.02 -7.54 -20.64
CA ASP A 193 2.80 -6.30 -20.82
C ASP A 193 2.27 -5.12 -19.99
N SER A 194 1.33 -5.35 -19.07
CA SER A 194 0.85 -4.33 -18.14
C SER A 194 1.98 -3.81 -17.24
N LEU A 195 1.83 -2.57 -16.81
CA LEU A 195 2.76 -1.93 -15.87
C LEU A 195 2.96 -2.79 -14.61
N TRP A 196 1.90 -3.45 -14.14
CA TRP A 196 1.92 -4.27 -12.94
C TRP A 196 2.79 -5.52 -13.14
N TRP A 197 2.60 -6.28 -14.22
CA TRP A 197 3.37 -7.49 -14.48
C TRP A 197 4.82 -7.22 -14.84
N LEU A 198 5.10 -6.15 -15.59
CA LEU A 198 6.47 -5.67 -15.81
C LEU A 198 7.16 -5.34 -14.49
N HIS A 199 6.45 -4.69 -13.56
CA HIS A 199 6.99 -4.41 -12.24
C HIS A 199 7.20 -5.67 -11.41
N GLU A 200 6.25 -6.61 -11.44
CA GLU A 200 6.34 -7.86 -10.70
C GLU A 200 7.56 -8.70 -11.15
N ARG A 201 7.91 -8.66 -12.43
CA ARG A 201 9.16 -9.25 -12.96
C ARG A 201 10.40 -8.61 -12.35
N MET A 202 10.47 -7.27 -12.34
CA MET A 202 11.58 -6.53 -11.71
C MET A 202 11.63 -6.83 -10.21
N HIS A 203 10.50 -6.74 -9.50
CA HIS A 203 10.38 -7.00 -8.07
C HIS A 203 10.94 -8.37 -7.71
N ARG A 204 10.48 -9.44 -8.38
CA ARG A 204 10.96 -10.81 -8.14
C ARG A 204 12.43 -10.99 -8.46
N ALA A 205 12.96 -10.31 -9.47
CA ALA A 205 14.40 -10.30 -9.73
C ALA A 205 15.18 -9.67 -8.56
N VAL A 206 14.72 -8.52 -8.05
CA VAL A 206 15.32 -7.83 -6.89
C VAL A 206 15.30 -8.72 -5.64
N LEU A 207 14.24 -9.50 -5.42
CA LEU A 207 14.14 -10.39 -4.25
C LEU A 207 15.22 -11.47 -4.18
N SER A 208 15.91 -11.79 -5.27
CA SER A 208 16.99 -12.79 -5.28
C SER A 208 18.25 -12.31 -4.53
N ASP A 209 18.51 -11.00 -4.55
CA ASP A 209 19.61 -10.34 -3.85
C ASP A 209 19.22 -8.89 -3.51
N PHE A 210 18.25 -8.75 -2.59
CA PHE A 210 17.59 -7.47 -2.33
C PHE A 210 18.58 -6.39 -1.87
N MET A 211 19.50 -6.72 -0.96
CA MET A 211 20.43 -5.72 -0.41
C MET A 211 21.45 -5.24 -1.44
N LYS A 212 21.77 -6.07 -2.44
CA LYS A 212 22.66 -5.68 -3.52
C LYS A 212 21.94 -4.82 -4.58
N ILE A 213 20.71 -5.19 -4.94
CA ILE A 213 20.03 -4.63 -6.11
C ILE A 213 19.14 -3.44 -5.75
N ALA A 214 18.40 -3.52 -4.63
CA ALA A 214 17.42 -2.51 -4.26
C ALA A 214 17.99 -1.08 -4.13
N PRO A 215 19.21 -0.84 -3.59
CA PRO A 215 19.70 0.52 -3.42
C PRO A 215 19.78 1.35 -4.70
N ASP A 216 20.24 0.79 -5.83
CA ASP A 216 20.29 1.51 -7.13
C ASP A 216 18.88 1.86 -7.61
N ILE A 217 17.95 0.90 -7.54
CA ILE A 217 16.55 1.10 -7.93
C ILE A 217 15.87 2.14 -7.03
N GLN A 218 16.11 2.08 -5.73
CA GLN A 218 15.56 3.02 -4.75
C GLN A 218 16.08 4.45 -4.98
N ALA A 219 17.37 4.61 -5.25
CA ALA A 219 17.96 5.91 -5.55
C ALA A 219 17.36 6.52 -6.83
N ARG A 220 17.21 5.71 -7.89
CA ARG A 220 16.58 6.14 -9.16
C ARG A 220 15.11 6.52 -8.98
N ARG A 221 14.37 5.70 -8.24
CA ARG A 221 12.98 6.01 -7.86
C ARG A 221 12.90 7.33 -7.11
N ASP A 222 13.72 7.51 -6.07
CA ASP A 222 13.66 8.70 -5.22
C ASP A 222 14.02 9.98 -6.00
N ALA A 223 14.97 9.90 -6.93
CA ALA A 223 15.29 11.00 -7.82
C ALA A 223 14.13 11.36 -8.77
N LEU A 224 13.48 10.35 -9.37
CA LEU A 224 12.36 10.57 -10.27
C LEU A 224 11.12 11.13 -9.54
N GLU A 225 10.82 10.61 -8.35
CA GLU A 225 9.73 11.14 -7.51
C GLU A 225 10.01 12.56 -7.03
N TYR A 226 11.26 12.86 -6.68
CA TYR A 226 11.64 14.22 -6.33
C TYR A 226 11.38 15.18 -7.50
N GLU A 227 11.69 14.77 -8.74
CA GLU A 227 11.37 15.56 -9.92
C GLU A 227 9.85 15.74 -10.11
N PHE A 228 9.06 14.67 -9.94
CA PHE A 228 7.59 14.75 -10.03
C PHE A 228 7.00 15.70 -8.99
N ILE A 229 7.50 15.66 -7.75
CA ILE A 229 7.01 16.55 -6.69
C ILE A 229 7.45 18.00 -6.96
N SER A 230 8.70 18.21 -7.38
CA SER A 230 9.28 19.55 -7.55
C SER A 230 8.74 20.31 -8.77
N ARG A 231 8.08 19.60 -9.69
CA ARG A 231 7.53 20.18 -10.92
C ARG A 231 6.01 20.11 -10.98
N LEU A 232 5.33 19.84 -9.87
CA LEU A 232 3.87 19.76 -9.87
C LEU A 232 3.26 21.01 -10.51
N PRO A 233 2.20 20.85 -11.31
CA PRO A 233 1.50 21.97 -11.91
C PRO A 233 0.83 22.81 -10.82
N ASP A 234 1.02 24.12 -10.85
CA ASP A 234 0.39 25.05 -9.93
C ASP A 234 -1.14 25.03 -10.04
N ASP A 235 -1.82 25.52 -9.01
CA ASP A 235 -3.28 25.53 -8.94
C ASP A 235 -3.95 26.26 -10.10
N ALA A 236 -3.29 27.31 -10.62
CA ALA A 236 -3.75 28.14 -11.72
C ALA A 236 -3.68 27.46 -13.11
N GLN A 237 -2.95 26.35 -13.24
CA GLN A 237 -2.89 25.61 -14.51
C GLN A 237 -4.22 24.92 -14.81
N SER A 238 -4.51 24.75 -16.11
CA SER A 238 -5.73 24.09 -16.59
C SER A 238 -5.75 22.59 -16.24
N ASP A 239 -6.93 21.99 -16.28
CA ASP A 239 -7.10 20.57 -16.00
C ASP A 239 -6.40 19.71 -17.06
N GLU A 240 -6.39 20.13 -18.33
CA GLU A 240 -5.65 19.47 -19.40
C GLU A 240 -4.13 19.47 -19.15
N ALA A 241 -3.57 20.58 -18.65
CA ALA A 241 -2.15 20.65 -18.31
C ALA A 241 -1.80 19.66 -17.18
N LYS A 242 -2.69 19.49 -16.20
CA LYS A 242 -2.56 18.52 -15.10
C LYS A 242 -2.72 17.08 -15.58
N GLU A 243 -3.61 16.84 -16.53
CA GLU A 243 -3.77 15.54 -17.18
C GLU A 243 -2.52 15.16 -17.96
N GLN A 244 -1.99 16.08 -18.78
CA GLN A 244 -0.74 15.91 -19.52
C GLN A 244 0.46 15.70 -18.57
N TYR A 245 0.49 16.41 -17.45
CA TYR A 245 1.50 16.21 -16.42
C TYR A 245 1.47 14.79 -15.85
N SER A 246 0.28 14.29 -15.54
CA SER A 246 0.06 12.92 -15.04
C SER A 246 0.48 11.87 -16.08
N ASN A 247 0.12 12.06 -17.36
CA ASN A 247 0.56 11.22 -18.48
C ASN A 247 2.08 11.18 -18.60
N ARG A 248 2.76 12.33 -18.52
CA ARG A 248 4.22 12.38 -18.58
C ARG A 248 4.86 11.62 -17.42
N CYS A 249 4.33 11.75 -16.20
CA CYS A 249 4.83 11.01 -15.04
C CYS A 249 4.62 9.50 -15.20
N LEU A 250 3.49 9.09 -15.76
CA LEU A 250 3.19 7.71 -16.11
C LEU A 250 4.19 7.14 -17.12
N SER A 251 4.40 7.81 -18.26
CA SER A 251 5.35 7.37 -19.28
C SER A 251 6.77 7.27 -18.74
N ARG A 252 7.24 8.29 -18.01
CA ARG A 252 8.59 8.26 -17.43
C ARG A 252 8.76 7.17 -16.37
N SER A 253 7.71 6.85 -15.63
CA SER A 253 7.73 5.72 -14.68
C SER A 253 7.83 4.38 -15.42
N ARG A 254 7.14 4.22 -16.56
CA ARG A 254 7.25 3.05 -17.42
C ARG A 254 8.65 2.94 -18.02
N ASP A 255 9.20 4.03 -18.55
CA ASP A 255 10.55 4.04 -19.15
C ASP A 255 11.61 3.64 -18.12
N MET A 256 11.54 4.18 -16.90
CA MET A 256 12.45 3.80 -15.80
C MET A 256 12.33 2.31 -15.47
N LEU A 257 11.11 1.75 -15.47
CA LEU A 257 10.89 0.33 -15.24
C LEU A 257 11.51 -0.53 -16.34
N ILE A 258 11.35 -0.16 -17.61
CA ILE A 258 11.97 -0.87 -18.74
C ILE A 258 13.51 -0.82 -18.62
N GLN A 259 14.08 0.35 -18.33
CA GLN A 259 15.53 0.48 -18.11
C GLN A 259 16.02 -0.40 -16.94
N ASN A 260 15.25 -0.49 -15.85
CA ASN A 260 15.60 -1.38 -14.74
C ASN A 260 15.53 -2.85 -15.15
N LEU A 261 14.53 -3.26 -15.94
CA LEU A 261 14.45 -4.63 -16.46
C LEU A 261 15.66 -4.97 -17.35
N GLU A 262 16.04 -4.06 -18.26
CA GLU A 262 17.22 -4.22 -19.13
C GLU A 262 18.51 -4.36 -18.31
N ARG A 263 18.70 -3.51 -17.30
CA ARG A 263 19.86 -3.56 -16.39
C ARG A 263 19.94 -4.85 -15.58
N LEU A 264 18.79 -5.41 -15.25
CA LEU A 264 18.69 -6.71 -14.56
C LEU A 264 18.73 -7.89 -15.54
N HIS A 265 18.89 -7.64 -16.84
CA HIS A 265 18.84 -8.63 -17.91
C HIS A 265 17.55 -9.47 -17.89
N ILE A 266 16.44 -8.84 -17.51
CA ILE A 266 15.12 -9.46 -17.48
C ILE A 266 14.39 -9.17 -18.79
N ASP A 267 14.10 -10.23 -19.54
CA ASP A 267 13.33 -10.15 -20.77
C ASP A 267 11.84 -9.99 -20.44
N ALA A 268 11.32 -8.79 -20.69
CA ALA A 268 9.91 -8.44 -20.48
C ALA A 268 8.94 -9.35 -21.25
N LYS A 269 9.36 -9.87 -22.42
CA LYS A 269 8.52 -10.63 -23.34
C LYS A 269 8.53 -12.14 -23.07
N LYS A 270 9.43 -12.65 -22.22
CA LYS A 270 9.51 -14.09 -21.92
C LYS A 270 8.55 -14.50 -20.82
N ASN A 271 7.67 -15.45 -21.08
CA ASN A 271 6.80 -16.09 -20.08
C ASN A 271 7.49 -17.18 -19.23
N ARG A 272 8.84 -17.14 -19.11
CA ARG A 272 9.59 -18.09 -18.28
C ARG A 272 9.63 -17.65 -16.81
N LYS A 273 10.07 -18.58 -15.94
CA LYS A 273 10.24 -18.44 -14.47
C LYS A 273 10.48 -16.98 -14.06
N LEU A 274 9.52 -16.41 -13.33
CA LEU A 274 9.58 -15.03 -12.88
C LEU A 274 10.58 -14.89 -11.73
N PHE A 275 10.68 -15.92 -10.88
CA PHE A 275 11.62 -15.94 -9.77
C PHE A 275 12.78 -16.91 -10.00
N HIS A 276 14.01 -16.37 -10.04
CA HIS A 276 15.22 -17.13 -10.35
C HIS A 276 15.81 -17.88 -9.15
N GLY A 277 15.45 -17.50 -7.92
CA GLY A 277 15.97 -18.13 -6.70
C GLY A 277 17.22 -17.45 -6.14
N SER A 278 17.51 -17.76 -4.89
CA SER A 278 18.76 -17.45 -4.21
C SER A 278 19.27 -18.71 -3.51
N LEU A 279 20.51 -19.12 -3.81
CA LEU A 279 21.14 -20.28 -3.17
C LEU A 279 21.32 -20.06 -1.66
N ALA A 280 21.46 -18.81 -1.22
CA ALA A 280 21.56 -18.46 0.19
C ALA A 280 20.25 -18.67 0.97
N ARG A 281 19.10 -18.81 0.29
CA ARG A 281 17.77 -18.92 0.92
C ARG A 281 16.87 -19.94 0.20
N PRO A 282 17.11 -21.25 0.36
CA PRO A 282 16.40 -22.30 -0.38
C PRO A 282 14.91 -22.35 -0.03
N LEU A 283 14.52 -22.19 1.24
CA LEU A 283 13.11 -22.18 1.67
C LEU A 283 12.32 -21.01 1.07
N TYR A 284 12.89 -19.80 1.12
CA TYR A 284 12.31 -18.61 0.49
C TYR A 284 12.19 -18.80 -1.02
N SER A 285 13.18 -19.47 -1.63
CA SER A 285 13.15 -19.75 -3.06
C SER A 285 12.10 -20.77 -3.47
N MET A 286 11.91 -21.83 -2.68
CA MET A 286 10.85 -22.80 -2.91
C MET A 286 9.46 -22.17 -2.77
N PHE A 287 9.30 -21.28 -1.79
CA PHE A 287 8.05 -20.53 -1.59
C PHE A 287 7.66 -19.70 -2.83
N TRP A 288 8.57 -18.88 -3.35
CA TRP A 288 8.30 -18.08 -4.56
C TRP A 288 8.11 -18.93 -5.81
N LYS A 289 8.89 -20.01 -5.97
CA LYS A 289 8.64 -20.99 -7.04
C LYS A 289 7.25 -21.65 -6.93
N GLY A 290 6.73 -21.80 -5.71
CA GLY A 290 5.36 -22.25 -5.46
C GLY A 290 4.31 -21.26 -5.96
N PHE A 291 4.54 -19.95 -5.83
CA PHE A 291 3.68 -18.93 -6.43
C PHE A 291 3.73 -18.96 -7.95
N ASP A 292 4.92 -19.03 -8.55
CA ASP A 292 5.09 -19.11 -10.01
C ASP A 292 4.25 -20.27 -10.61
N ARG A 293 4.18 -21.42 -9.91
CA ARG A 293 3.39 -22.58 -10.36
C ARG A 293 1.87 -22.38 -10.31
N LYS A 294 1.37 -21.42 -9.53
CA LYS A 294 -0.06 -21.12 -9.41
C LYS A 294 -0.54 -20.08 -10.41
N ILE A 295 0.39 -19.39 -11.08
CA ILE A 295 0.06 -18.39 -12.09
C ILE A 295 -0.50 -19.13 -13.31
N PRO A 296 -1.71 -18.79 -13.79
CA PRO A 296 -2.25 -19.33 -15.02
C PRO A 296 -1.26 -19.11 -16.17
N GLN A 297 -0.99 -20.15 -16.96
CA GLN A 297 -0.22 -19.97 -18.19
C GLN A 297 -1.14 -19.36 -19.25
N ALA A 298 -0.62 -18.38 -19.98
CA ALA A 298 -1.28 -17.77 -21.13
C ALA A 298 -1.33 -18.73 -22.31
#